data_AF-A0A1B6CW77-F1
#
_entry.id   AF-A0A1B6CW77-F1
#
_cell.length_a   1.000
_cell.length_b   1.000
_cell.length_c   1.000
_cell.angle_alpha   90.00
_cell.angle_beta   90.00
_cell.angle_gamma   90.00
#
_symmetry.space_group_name_H-M   'P 1'
#
loop_
_entity.id
_entity.type
_entity.pdbx_description
1 polymer ?
#
loop_
_entity_poly.entity_id
_entity_poly.type
_entity_poly.pdbx_seq_one_letter_code
_entity_poly.pdbx_strand_id
1 'polypeptide(L)'
;MANTAHLVRRQSSRDLNPQRSLDKLEMKEMRGRLVLENGNTPMNNSYGATNIAFDDSSPNTKAILKPSGVESKLGSSEGKPIFRPESGEEERESWDSKLTFLLATVGYAVGLGNVWRFPYLAQKNGGGAFLIPYFVMLAIEGIPIFYLELAIGQRLRKGAIGVWNQVSPYMAGIGISSAVVSFNVALYYNTIIAWCLFYFVQSFQSELPWAECPNKYFENGTYLPEPECVASTPTQYFWYRTTLLISEDIDNPQVFNWKIAFALVIAWILVYMCMIKGIASSGKV
;
A
#
# COMPACT_ATOMS: atom_id res chain seq x y z
N MET A 1 -50.62 43.57 31.33
CA MET A 1 -50.16 42.18 31.05
C MET A 1 -50.11 41.98 29.54
N ALA A 2 -48.90 41.98 28.96
CA ALA A 2 -48.53 41.28 27.73
C ALA A 2 -47.00 41.43 27.58
N ASN A 3 -46.32 40.31 27.36
CA ASN A 3 -44.90 40.05 27.59
C ASN A 3 -43.93 40.81 26.67
N THR A 4 -42.88 41.37 27.26
CA THR A 4 -41.65 41.90 26.61
C THR A 4 -40.66 40.80 26.17
N ALA A 5 -41.10 39.53 26.09
CA ALA A 5 -40.21 38.38 25.90
C ALA A 5 -39.97 37.97 24.43
N HIS A 6 -40.43 38.74 23.44
CA HIS A 6 -40.36 38.32 22.02
C HIS A 6 -39.51 39.21 21.09
N LEU A 7 -38.70 40.13 21.62
CA LEU A 7 -37.92 41.08 20.81
C LEU A 7 -36.39 40.82 20.74
N VAL A 8 -35.86 39.69 21.25
CA VAL A 8 -34.40 39.45 21.29
C VAL A 8 -33.97 38.15 20.59
N ARG A 9 -34.64 37.74 19.51
CA ARG A 9 -34.15 36.57 18.74
C ARG A 9 -34.20 36.75 17.24
N ARG A 10 -33.35 37.65 16.75
CA ARG A 10 -32.81 37.62 15.39
C ARG A 10 -31.47 38.36 15.35
N GLN A 11 -30.51 37.89 16.14
CA GLN A 11 -29.11 38.15 15.79
C GLN A 11 -28.74 37.26 14.62
N SER A 12 -28.27 37.92 13.57
CA SER A 12 -27.91 37.39 12.26
C SER A 12 -26.91 36.24 12.40
N SER A 13 -27.14 35.15 11.67
CA SER A 13 -26.21 34.01 11.56
C SER A 13 -24.79 34.39 11.11
N ARG A 14 -24.60 35.63 10.61
CA ARG A 14 -23.27 36.20 10.29
C ARG A 14 -22.42 36.55 11.51
N ASP A 15 -23.02 36.86 12.66
CA ASP A 15 -22.27 37.25 13.87
C ASP A 15 -21.87 36.03 14.73
N LEU A 16 -22.54 34.89 14.54
CA LEU A 16 -22.24 33.64 15.25
C LEU A 16 -20.94 32.96 14.79
N ASN A 17 -20.55 33.12 13.52
CA ASN A 17 -19.33 32.50 12.98
C ASN A 17 -18.03 33.09 13.53
N PRO A 18 -17.85 34.43 13.61
CA PRO A 18 -16.65 34.99 14.23
C PRO A 18 -16.60 34.66 15.72
N GLN A 19 -17.74 34.64 16.42
CA GLN A 19 -17.81 34.33 17.85
C GLN A 19 -17.44 32.85 18.15
N ARG A 20 -17.91 31.91 17.32
CA ARG A 20 -17.51 30.50 17.40
C ARG A 20 -16.03 30.26 17.07
N SER A 21 -15.43 31.15 16.28
CA SER A 21 -13.98 31.12 15.99
C SER A 21 -13.15 31.70 17.14
N LEU A 22 -13.66 32.76 17.79
CA LEU A 22 -13.05 33.37 18.97
C LEU A 22 -13.14 32.44 20.17
N ASP A 23 -14.29 31.83 20.45
CA ASP A 23 -14.47 30.83 21.51
C ASP A 23 -13.58 29.61 21.29
N LYS A 24 -13.35 29.20 20.02
CA LYS A 24 -12.41 28.13 19.69
C LYS A 24 -10.95 28.55 19.96
N LEU A 25 -10.59 29.80 19.71
CA LEU A 25 -9.26 30.34 19.98
C LEU A 25 -9.03 30.51 21.49
N GLU A 26 -10.02 31.04 22.22
CA GLU A 26 -9.98 31.20 23.68
C GLU A 26 -9.98 29.84 24.39
N MET A 27 -10.77 28.85 23.95
CA MET A 27 -10.68 27.49 24.48
C MET A 27 -9.32 26.85 24.17
N LYS A 28 -8.71 27.14 23.02
CA LYS A 28 -7.36 26.65 22.67
C LYS A 28 -6.28 27.33 23.52
N GLU A 29 -6.45 28.60 23.87
CA GLU A 29 -5.57 29.38 24.73
C GLU A 29 -5.70 28.98 26.21
N MET A 30 -6.92 28.78 26.72
CA MET A 30 -7.18 28.30 28.08
C MET A 30 -6.72 26.85 28.29
N ARG A 31 -6.83 25.99 27.27
CA ARG A 31 -6.32 24.61 27.29
C ARG A 31 -4.79 24.53 27.24
N GLY A 32 -4.12 25.57 26.72
CA GLY A 32 -2.67 25.71 26.73
C GLY A 32 -2.08 26.09 28.09
N ARG A 33 -2.90 26.59 29.02
CA ARG A 33 -2.45 27.06 30.35
C ARG A 33 -2.79 26.14 31.53
N LEU A 34 -3.56 25.06 31.33
CA LEU A 34 -4.14 24.27 32.44
C LEU A 34 -3.80 22.77 32.44
N VAL A 35 -2.61 22.36 31.99
CA VAL A 35 -2.11 21.01 32.32
C VAL A 35 -0.78 21.12 33.04
N LEU A 36 -0.86 21.29 34.36
CA LEU A 36 0.20 20.90 35.28
C LEU A 36 -0.07 19.43 35.65
N GLU A 37 0.58 18.52 34.93
CA GLU A 37 0.54 17.09 35.27
C GLU A 37 1.51 16.85 36.43
N ASN A 38 0.95 16.50 37.59
CA ASN A 38 1.70 16.14 38.80
C ASN A 38 2.41 14.79 38.57
N GLY A 39 3.70 14.73 38.87
CA GLY A 39 4.58 13.62 38.49
C GLY A 39 4.22 12.26 39.08
N ASN A 40 4.22 11.23 38.21
CA ASN A 40 4.90 9.94 38.41
C ASN A 40 4.61 9.03 37.20
N THR A 41 5.39 9.20 36.13
CA THR A 41 5.43 8.29 34.98
C THR A 41 6.89 8.13 34.59
N PRO A 42 7.41 6.91 34.38
CA PRO A 42 8.81 6.73 34.06
C PRO A 42 9.11 7.42 32.72
N MET A 43 10.09 8.32 32.73
CA MET A 43 10.64 8.96 31.52
C MET A 43 11.20 7.88 30.59
N ASN A 44 10.39 7.44 29.64
CA ASN A 44 10.90 7.05 28.33
C ASN A 44 10.89 8.30 27.47
N ASN A 45 12.03 8.98 27.41
CA ASN A 45 12.31 9.99 26.40
C ASN A 45 12.35 9.30 25.02
N SER A 46 11.18 9.11 24.39
CA SER A 46 11.08 8.85 22.96
C SER A 46 10.33 10.03 22.34
N TYR A 47 11.11 11.03 21.92
CA TYR A 47 10.63 12.03 20.99
C TYR A 47 10.51 11.35 19.63
N GLY A 48 9.29 10.95 19.30
CA GLY A 48 8.99 10.27 18.05
C GLY A 48 7.79 9.40 18.26
N ALA A 49 6.69 9.76 17.59
CA ALA A 49 5.61 8.83 17.37
C ALA A 49 6.14 7.73 16.42
N THR A 50 6.88 6.77 16.95
CA THR A 50 7.32 5.54 16.30
C THR A 50 6.21 4.49 16.41
N ASN A 51 6.02 3.66 15.37
CA ASN A 51 5.17 2.46 15.57
C ASN A 51 5.81 1.65 16.71
N ILE A 52 5.02 0.94 17.52
CA ILE A 52 5.54 0.04 18.57
C ILE A 52 6.67 -0.87 18.05
N ALA A 53 6.57 -1.29 16.78
CA ALA A 53 7.63 -2.02 16.09
C ALA A 53 9.01 -1.32 16.15
N PHE A 54 9.08 0.01 16.10
CA PHE A 54 10.32 0.77 16.07
C PHE A 54 10.88 1.17 17.43
N ASP A 55 10.13 0.92 18.52
CA ASP A 55 10.65 1.12 19.87
C ASP A 55 11.66 0.01 20.21
N ASP A 56 12.76 0.38 20.87
CA ASP A 56 13.81 -0.57 21.28
C ASP A 56 13.35 -1.52 22.40
N SER A 57 12.13 -1.34 22.92
CA SER A 57 11.43 -2.26 23.81
C SER A 57 10.62 -3.34 23.06
N SER A 58 11.22 -3.96 22.05
CA SER A 58 10.73 -5.21 21.47
C SER A 58 10.71 -6.31 22.55
N PRO A 59 9.70 -7.22 22.61
CA PRO A 59 9.51 -8.16 23.71
C PRO A 59 10.49 -9.35 23.68
N ASN A 60 11.78 -9.11 23.44
CA ASN A 60 12.84 -10.10 23.56
C ASN A 60 13.88 -9.79 24.66
N THR A 61 13.61 -8.79 25.52
CA THR A 61 14.52 -8.46 26.64
C THR A 61 13.76 -8.20 27.95
N LYS A 62 12.77 -9.03 28.27
CA LYS A 62 12.21 -9.14 29.63
C LYS A 62 12.64 -10.44 30.29
N ALA A 63 13.94 -10.61 30.44
CA ALA A 63 14.49 -11.47 31.46
C ALA A 63 15.61 -10.68 32.15
N ILE A 64 15.55 -10.61 33.47
CA ILE A 64 16.59 -10.12 34.40
C ILE A 64 16.50 -8.61 34.73
N LEU A 65 15.69 -8.26 35.74
CA LEU A 65 16.16 -7.69 37.03
C LEU A 65 14.98 -7.25 37.93
N LYS A 66 15.09 -7.60 39.22
CA LYS A 66 14.16 -7.32 40.34
C LYS A 66 14.33 -5.88 40.89
N PRO A 67 13.38 -5.36 41.69
CA PRO A 67 13.32 -3.95 42.10
C PRO A 67 13.94 -3.69 43.48
N SER A 68 14.52 -2.50 43.68
CA SER A 68 14.67 -1.86 45.01
C SER A 68 15.19 -0.41 44.89
N GLY A 69 14.59 0.51 45.66
CA GLY A 69 15.32 1.66 46.22
C GLY A 69 14.85 3.05 45.77
N VAL A 70 14.30 3.79 46.74
CA VAL A 70 13.89 5.21 46.71
C VAL A 70 15.11 6.13 46.85
N GLU A 71 15.16 7.27 46.13
CA GLU A 71 15.66 8.54 46.69
C GLU A 71 15.35 9.77 45.81
N SER A 72 15.04 10.86 46.50
CA SER A 72 14.59 12.19 46.06
C SER A 72 15.70 13.06 45.46
N LYS A 73 15.36 13.97 44.52
CA LYS A 73 15.85 15.37 44.53
C LYS A 73 15.09 16.31 43.59
N LEU A 74 14.83 17.50 44.14
CA LEU A 74 14.19 18.69 43.62
C LEU A 74 15.05 19.38 42.55
N GLY A 75 14.44 19.82 41.43
CA GLY A 75 15.09 20.61 40.40
C GLY A 75 14.08 21.32 39.49
N SER A 76 14.15 22.65 39.49
CA SER A 76 13.36 23.65 38.74
C SER A 76 13.12 23.30 37.26
N SER A 77 11.89 23.47 36.75
CA SER A 77 11.60 23.36 35.31
C SER A 77 11.01 24.65 34.72
N GLU A 78 11.77 25.31 33.86
CA GLU A 78 11.20 26.16 32.80
C GLU A 78 10.56 25.25 31.74
N GLY A 79 9.23 25.24 31.67
CA GLY A 79 8.49 24.41 30.71
C GLY A 79 8.41 25.06 29.32
N LYS A 80 9.05 24.45 28.31
CA LYS A 80 8.72 24.69 26.90
C LYS A 80 7.42 23.93 26.56
N PRO A 81 6.45 24.54 25.86
CA PRO A 81 5.20 23.86 25.51
C PRO A 81 5.46 22.73 24.51
N ILE A 82 5.16 21.50 24.92
CA ILE A 82 5.25 20.27 24.11
C ILE A 82 3.94 20.11 23.34
N PHE A 83 4.00 19.99 22.01
CA PHE A 83 2.85 19.69 21.17
C PHE A 83 2.46 18.21 21.30
N ARG A 84 1.37 17.93 22.02
CA ARG A 84 0.71 16.61 22.08
C ARG A 84 -0.49 16.65 21.12
N PRO A 85 -0.52 15.88 20.03
CA PRO A 85 -1.74 15.77 19.24
C PRO A 85 -2.83 15.13 20.12
N GLU A 86 -3.98 15.79 20.20
CA GLU A 86 -5.13 15.32 20.99
C GLU A 86 -5.55 13.92 20.56
N SER A 87 -5.53 13.01 21.52
CA SER A 87 -6.06 11.65 21.46
C SER A 87 -7.59 11.68 21.33
N GLY A 88 -8.08 11.32 20.15
CA GLY A 88 -9.49 11.05 19.86
C GLY A 88 -9.72 10.24 18.58
N GLU A 89 -8.66 9.70 17.97
CA GLU A 89 -8.74 8.81 16.82
C GLU A 89 -8.46 7.38 17.31
N GLU A 90 -9.25 6.39 16.85
CA GLU A 90 -8.98 4.96 17.07
C GLU A 90 -7.48 4.69 16.93
N GLU A 91 -6.91 3.98 17.90
CA GLU A 91 -5.48 3.73 17.96
C GLU A 91 -5.04 3.03 16.66
N ARG A 92 -4.27 3.76 15.84
CA ARG A 92 -3.88 3.29 14.50
C ARG A 92 -3.16 1.95 14.62
N GLU A 93 -3.60 0.98 13.82
CA GLU A 93 -2.96 -0.33 13.77
C GLU A 93 -1.45 -0.19 13.47
N SER A 94 -0.63 -0.94 14.23
CA SER A 94 0.81 -0.99 14.08
C SER A 94 1.27 -2.37 13.63
N TRP A 95 2.44 -2.43 12.99
CA TRP A 95 3.07 -3.70 12.64
C TRP A 95 3.49 -4.49 13.88
N ASP A 96 3.36 -5.81 13.83
CA ASP A 96 3.75 -6.74 14.91
C ASP A 96 5.27 -6.72 15.17
N SER A 97 6.10 -6.46 14.15
CA SER A 97 7.57 -6.39 14.29
C SER A 97 8.27 -5.53 13.21
N LYS A 98 9.51 -5.09 13.48
CA LYS A 98 10.39 -4.41 12.49
C LYS A 98 10.60 -5.29 11.25
N LEU A 99 10.79 -6.59 11.44
CA LEU A 99 11.03 -7.54 10.35
C LEU A 99 9.80 -7.72 9.48
N THR A 100 8.60 -7.78 10.06
CA THR A 100 7.34 -7.85 9.31
C THR A 100 7.18 -6.63 8.39
N PHE A 101 7.50 -5.44 8.91
CA PHE A 101 7.50 -4.23 8.10
C PHE A 101 8.54 -4.30 6.95
N LEU A 102 9.78 -4.69 7.25
CA LEU A 102 10.83 -4.81 6.23
C LEU A 102 10.46 -5.81 5.15
N LEU A 103 9.97 -7.00 5.52
CA LEU A 103 9.52 -8.03 4.58
C LEU A 103 8.37 -7.52 3.71
N ALA A 104 7.39 -6.80 4.28
CA ALA A 104 6.31 -6.18 3.51
C ALA A 104 6.85 -5.14 2.50
N THR A 105 7.81 -4.30 2.90
CA THR A 105 8.42 -3.32 1.97
C THR A 105 9.26 -3.97 0.87
N VAL A 106 9.99 -5.04 1.18
CA VAL A 106 10.75 -5.80 0.18
C VAL A 106 9.81 -6.52 -0.78
N GLY A 107 8.74 -7.13 -0.27
CA GLY A 107 7.71 -7.78 -1.09
C GLY A 107 6.98 -6.79 -2.02
N TYR A 108 6.78 -5.55 -1.57
CA TYR A 108 6.27 -4.48 -2.44
C TYR A 108 7.29 -4.06 -3.52
N ALA A 109 8.58 -4.00 -3.18
CA ALA A 109 9.64 -3.59 -4.13
C ALA A 109 9.99 -4.68 -5.16
N VAL A 110 9.90 -5.97 -4.77
CA VAL A 110 10.22 -7.11 -5.64
C VAL A 110 8.94 -7.61 -6.32
N GLY A 111 8.77 -7.23 -7.60
CA GLY A 111 7.62 -7.66 -8.40
C GLY A 111 8.00 -8.44 -9.66
N LEU A 112 6.98 -8.87 -10.42
CA LEU A 112 7.12 -9.54 -11.72
C LEU A 112 7.98 -8.76 -12.73
N GLY A 113 8.03 -7.43 -12.59
CA GLY A 113 8.90 -6.59 -13.41
C GLY A 113 10.39 -6.96 -13.29
N ASN A 114 10.84 -7.41 -12.13
CA ASN A 114 12.23 -7.85 -11.94
C ASN A 114 12.52 -9.17 -12.65
N VAL A 115 11.49 -10.00 -12.87
CA VAL A 115 11.63 -11.33 -13.50
C VAL A 115 11.72 -11.24 -15.02
N TRP A 116 10.88 -10.43 -15.68
CA TRP A 116 10.87 -10.36 -17.15
C TRP A 116 11.25 -8.99 -17.72
N ARG A 117 10.90 -7.89 -17.06
CA ARG A 117 11.06 -6.55 -17.67
C ARG A 117 12.50 -6.10 -17.55
N PHE A 118 13.11 -6.30 -16.39
CA PHE A 118 14.50 -5.95 -16.17
C PHE A 118 15.45 -6.72 -17.11
N PRO A 119 15.40 -8.07 -17.22
CA PRO A 119 16.25 -8.79 -18.17
C PRO A 119 16.02 -8.37 -19.62
N TYR A 120 14.75 -8.19 -20.02
CA TYR A 120 14.40 -7.76 -21.37
C TYR A 120 14.98 -6.38 -21.71
N LEU A 121 14.84 -5.39 -20.81
CA LEU A 121 15.40 -4.04 -21.02
C LEU A 121 16.93 -4.07 -20.98
N ALA A 122 17.53 -4.81 -20.06
CA ALA A 122 18.97 -4.94 -19.97
C ALA A 122 19.54 -5.50 -21.27
N GLN A 123 18.98 -6.61 -21.78
CA GLN A 123 19.41 -7.22 -23.03
C GLN A 123 19.25 -6.28 -24.23
N LYS A 124 18.11 -5.58 -24.33
CA LYS A 124 17.83 -4.64 -25.44
C LYS A 124 18.76 -3.41 -25.43
N ASN A 125 19.16 -2.94 -24.25
CA ASN A 125 19.93 -1.70 -24.07
C ASN A 125 21.43 -1.96 -23.82
N GLY A 126 22.02 -2.96 -24.47
CA GLY A 126 23.46 -3.23 -24.39
C GLY A 126 23.89 -4.23 -23.32
N GLY A 127 22.97 -5.09 -22.87
CA GLY A 127 23.24 -6.19 -21.95
C GLY A 127 23.80 -5.70 -20.61
N GLY A 128 25.01 -6.16 -20.28
CA GLY A 128 25.69 -5.76 -19.04
C GLY A 128 26.02 -4.27 -18.96
N ALA A 129 26.17 -3.56 -20.08
CA ALA A 129 26.45 -2.13 -20.08
C ALA A 129 25.28 -1.29 -19.52
N PHE A 130 24.05 -1.79 -19.64
CA PHE A 130 22.85 -1.16 -19.06
C PHE A 130 22.93 -1.02 -17.53
N LEU A 131 23.72 -1.86 -16.86
CA LEU A 131 23.88 -1.81 -15.41
C LEU A 131 24.53 -0.51 -14.92
N ILE A 132 25.39 0.12 -15.74
CA ILE A 132 26.06 1.37 -15.39
C ILE A 132 25.04 2.51 -15.18
N PRO A 133 24.23 2.91 -16.18
CA PRO A 133 23.20 3.92 -15.96
C PRO A 133 22.13 3.47 -14.96
N TYR A 134 21.83 2.18 -14.88
CA TYR A 134 20.88 1.65 -13.89
C TYR A 134 21.33 1.94 -12.44
N PHE A 135 22.57 1.61 -12.08
CA PHE A 135 23.07 1.85 -10.72
C PHE A 135 23.26 3.35 -10.42
N VAL A 136 23.65 4.15 -11.41
CA VAL A 136 23.75 5.60 -11.26
C VAL A 136 22.38 6.22 -10.97
N MET A 137 21.36 5.89 -11.76
CA MET A 137 19.98 6.38 -11.54
C MET A 137 19.36 5.83 -10.26
N LEU A 138 19.68 4.59 -9.89
CA LEU A 138 19.26 4.03 -8.60
C LEU A 138 19.82 4.84 -7.42
N ALA A 139 21.10 5.23 -7.48
CA ALA A 139 21.73 6.01 -6.42
C ALA A 139 21.23 7.46 -6.34
N ILE A 140 21.00 8.11 -7.49
CA ILE A 140 20.63 9.53 -7.57
C ILE A 140 19.12 9.75 -7.39
N GLU A 141 18.28 8.88 -7.96
CA GLU A 141 16.82 9.05 -7.93
C GLU A 141 16.13 8.00 -7.06
N GLY A 142 16.45 6.72 -7.26
CA GLY A 142 15.75 5.61 -6.61
C GLY A 142 15.84 5.64 -5.08
N ILE A 143 17.06 5.60 -4.53
CA ILE A 143 17.29 5.58 -3.08
C ILE A 143 16.76 6.87 -2.41
N PRO A 144 17.04 8.09 -2.92
CA PRO A 144 16.55 9.32 -2.29
C PRO A 144 15.02 9.44 -2.29
N ILE A 145 14.34 9.10 -3.39
CA ILE A 145 12.87 9.17 -3.46
C ILE A 145 12.25 8.16 -2.49
N PHE A 146 12.74 6.92 -2.49
CA PHE A 146 12.25 5.87 -1.59
C PHE A 146 12.43 6.26 -0.11
N TYR A 147 13.61 6.79 0.25
CA TYR A 147 13.87 7.25 1.61
C TYR A 147 12.96 8.42 2.02
N LEU A 148 12.77 9.39 1.14
CA LEU A 148 11.90 10.55 1.38
C LEU A 148 10.45 10.11 1.61
N GLU A 149 9.94 9.17 0.80
CA GLU A 149 8.58 8.65 0.92
C GLU A 149 8.35 7.95 2.28
N LEU A 150 9.30 7.10 2.69
CA LEU A 150 9.26 6.45 4.00
C LEU A 150 9.33 7.47 5.15
N ALA A 151 10.23 8.45 5.07
CA ALA A 151 10.41 9.46 6.10
C ALA A 151 9.17 10.35 6.28
N ILE A 152 8.55 10.79 5.18
CA ILE A 152 7.32 11.59 5.23
C ILE A 152 6.15 10.74 5.75
N GLY A 153 6.03 9.49 5.29
CA GLY A 153 4.98 8.57 5.75
C GLY A 153 5.06 8.32 7.26
N GLN A 154 6.26 8.11 7.79
CA GLN A 154 6.49 7.94 9.23
C GLN A 154 6.24 9.23 10.02
N ARG A 155 6.65 10.39 9.50
CA ARG A 155 6.50 11.68 10.19
C ARG A 155 5.06 12.16 10.28
N LEU A 156 4.30 12.06 9.18
CA LEU A 156 2.94 12.62 9.10
C LEU A 156 1.84 11.61 9.46
N ARG A 157 2.12 10.30 9.43
CA ARG A 157 1.20 9.21 9.82
C ARG A 157 -0.19 9.31 9.17
N LYS A 158 -0.26 9.77 7.92
CA LYS A 158 -1.49 9.86 7.11
C LYS A 158 -1.35 9.05 5.83
N GLY A 159 -2.49 8.74 5.19
CA GLY A 159 -2.48 8.18 3.83
C GLY A 159 -2.00 9.20 2.80
N ALA A 160 -1.71 8.76 1.57
CA ALA A 160 -1.12 9.60 0.52
C ALA A 160 -1.87 10.94 0.29
N ILE A 161 -3.20 10.91 0.23
CA ILE A 161 -4.03 12.13 0.08
C ILE A 161 -3.88 13.06 1.28
N GLY A 162 -3.90 12.52 2.50
CA GLY A 162 -3.77 13.30 3.73
C GLY A 162 -2.37 13.89 3.93
N VAL A 163 -1.32 13.17 3.50
CA VAL A 163 0.08 13.63 3.52
C VAL A 163 0.23 14.86 2.63
N TRP A 164 -0.16 14.77 1.35
CA TRP A 164 0.04 15.87 0.41
C TRP A 164 -0.81 17.09 0.74
N ASN A 165 -2.05 16.89 1.22
CA ASN A 165 -2.90 18.00 1.68
C ASN A 165 -2.31 18.71 2.92
N GLN A 166 -1.58 18.00 3.79
CA GLN A 166 -0.92 18.60 4.95
C GLN A 166 0.37 19.34 4.59
N VAL A 167 1.09 18.89 3.56
CA VAL A 167 2.27 19.60 3.03
C VAL A 167 1.84 20.89 2.34
N SER A 168 0.84 20.82 1.45
CA SER A 168 0.23 21.98 0.82
C SER A 168 -1.15 21.64 0.28
N PRO A 169 -2.19 22.44 0.54
CA PRO A 169 -3.54 22.16 0.04
C PRO A 169 -3.62 22.14 -1.49
N TYR A 170 -2.71 22.84 -2.19
CA TYR A 170 -2.63 22.81 -3.66
C TYR A 170 -2.04 21.49 -4.21
N MET A 171 -1.34 20.72 -3.39
CA MET A 171 -0.70 19.46 -3.79
C MET A 171 -1.57 18.23 -3.52
N ALA A 172 -2.78 18.38 -3.00
CA ALA A 172 -3.71 17.28 -2.74
C ALA A 172 -3.98 16.39 -3.98
N GLY A 173 -3.89 16.97 -5.19
CA GLY A 173 -4.02 16.25 -6.46
C GLY A 173 -3.03 15.09 -6.62
N ILE A 174 -1.83 15.17 -6.03
CA ILE A 174 -0.81 14.11 -6.10
C ILE A 174 -1.30 12.82 -5.43
N GLY A 175 -1.99 12.95 -4.30
CA GLY A 175 -2.56 11.79 -3.61
C GLY A 175 -3.74 11.16 -4.36
N ILE A 176 -4.52 11.96 -5.08
CA ILE A 176 -5.61 11.46 -5.91
C ILE A 176 -5.03 10.77 -7.15
N SER A 177 -4.02 11.35 -7.80
CA SER A 177 -3.36 10.72 -8.95
C SER A 177 -2.69 9.41 -8.56
N SER A 178 -2.07 9.32 -7.39
CA SER A 178 -1.48 8.06 -6.93
C SER A 178 -2.53 6.97 -6.69
N ALA A 179 -3.70 7.32 -6.15
CA ALA A 179 -4.82 6.37 -6.01
C ALA A 179 -5.34 5.87 -7.37
N VAL A 180 -5.48 6.77 -8.35
CA VAL A 180 -5.91 6.39 -9.71
C VAL A 180 -4.89 5.49 -10.40
N VAL A 181 -3.59 5.80 -10.29
CA VAL A 181 -2.53 4.95 -10.85
C VAL A 181 -2.53 3.57 -10.17
N SER A 182 -2.61 3.51 -8.84
CA SER A 182 -2.69 2.25 -8.10
C SER A 182 -3.90 1.40 -8.49
N PHE A 183 -5.06 2.03 -8.75
CA PHE A 183 -6.24 1.32 -9.25
C PHE A 183 -6.01 0.73 -10.64
N ASN A 184 -5.47 1.50 -11.58
CA ASN A 184 -5.15 1.00 -12.93
C ASN A 184 -4.14 -0.15 -12.88
N VAL A 185 -3.10 -0.03 -12.05
CA VAL A 185 -2.11 -1.08 -11.83
C VAL A 185 -2.76 -2.35 -11.28
N ALA A 186 -3.63 -2.23 -10.28
CA ALA A 186 -4.34 -3.37 -9.71
C ALA A 186 -5.18 -4.14 -10.75
N LEU A 187 -5.83 -3.44 -11.70
CA LEU A 187 -6.65 -4.08 -12.72
C LEU A 187 -5.85 -5.04 -13.61
N TYR A 188 -4.74 -4.57 -14.20
CA TYR A 188 -3.97 -5.41 -15.11
C TYR A 188 -3.08 -6.42 -14.38
N TYR A 189 -2.53 -6.09 -13.21
CA TYR A 189 -1.73 -7.06 -12.44
C TYR A 189 -2.57 -8.25 -11.97
N ASN A 190 -3.82 -8.04 -11.56
CA ASN A 190 -4.72 -9.15 -11.22
C ASN A 190 -5.03 -10.05 -12.43
N THR A 191 -5.02 -9.48 -13.65
CA THR A 191 -5.15 -10.27 -14.89
C THR A 191 -3.95 -11.20 -15.09
N ILE A 192 -2.74 -10.72 -14.79
CA ILE A 192 -1.54 -11.55 -14.85
C ILE A 192 -1.59 -12.68 -13.80
N ILE A 193 -2.00 -12.36 -12.57
CA ILE A 193 -2.18 -13.37 -11.51
C ILE A 193 -3.17 -14.44 -11.98
N ALA A 194 -4.26 -14.05 -12.64
CA ALA A 194 -5.22 -14.98 -13.22
C ALA A 194 -4.59 -15.92 -14.26
N TRP A 195 -3.73 -15.41 -15.14
CA TRP A 195 -2.96 -16.25 -16.08
C TRP A 195 -2.05 -17.22 -15.33
N CYS A 196 -1.32 -16.77 -14.31
CA CYS A 196 -0.47 -17.65 -13.49
C CYS A 196 -1.29 -18.75 -12.79
N LEU A 197 -2.44 -18.42 -12.21
CA LEU A 197 -3.35 -19.40 -11.60
C LEU A 197 -3.89 -20.41 -12.62
N PHE A 198 -4.23 -19.94 -13.82
CA PHE A 198 -4.67 -20.81 -14.90
C PHE A 198 -3.57 -21.82 -15.29
N TYR A 199 -2.34 -21.35 -15.51
CA TYR A 199 -1.19 -22.22 -15.79
C TYR A 199 -0.86 -23.16 -14.63
N PHE A 200 -0.96 -22.67 -13.39
CA PHE A 200 -0.76 -23.49 -12.18
C PHE A 200 -1.73 -24.68 -12.14
N VAL A 201 -3.02 -24.45 -12.36
CA VAL A 201 -4.02 -25.53 -12.38
C VAL A 201 -3.78 -26.50 -13.54
N GLN A 202 -3.40 -26.00 -14.72
CA GLN A 202 -3.07 -26.84 -15.88
C GLN A 202 -1.79 -27.67 -15.69
N SER A 203 -0.96 -27.34 -14.69
CA SER A 203 0.28 -28.07 -14.40
C SER A 203 0.06 -29.38 -13.62
N PHE A 204 -1.16 -29.65 -13.14
CA PHE A 204 -1.51 -30.90 -12.43
C PHE A 204 -1.84 -32.08 -13.37
N GLN A 205 -1.32 -32.06 -14.59
CA GLN A 205 -1.50 -33.11 -15.60
C GLN A 205 -0.16 -33.81 -15.85
N SER A 206 -0.19 -35.11 -16.19
CA SER A 206 1.03 -35.89 -16.46
C SER A 206 1.78 -35.38 -17.69
N GLU A 207 1.02 -35.02 -18.74
CA GLU A 207 1.53 -34.35 -19.93
C GLU A 207 1.05 -32.91 -19.90
N LEU A 208 1.97 -31.97 -20.09
CA LEU A 208 1.65 -30.55 -20.05
C LEU A 208 0.90 -30.18 -21.34
N PRO A 209 -0.20 -29.39 -21.25
CA PRO A 209 -0.98 -28.99 -22.42
C PRO A 209 -0.22 -28.20 -23.50
N TRP A 210 0.97 -27.68 -23.16
CA TRP A 210 1.86 -26.94 -24.06
C TRP A 210 3.16 -27.70 -24.38
N ALA A 211 3.22 -29.00 -24.09
CA ALA A 211 4.37 -29.85 -24.44
C ALA A 211 4.36 -30.22 -25.93
N GLU A 212 3.20 -30.58 -26.47
CA GLU A 212 3.03 -31.05 -27.84
C GLU A 212 1.93 -30.29 -28.59
N CYS A 213 1.98 -30.32 -29.92
CA CYS A 213 0.93 -29.73 -30.75
C CYS A 213 -0.32 -30.62 -30.74
N PRO A 214 -1.53 -30.04 -30.57
CA PRO A 214 -2.75 -30.82 -30.65
C PRO A 214 -2.99 -31.30 -32.09
N ASN A 215 -3.52 -32.52 -32.20
CA ASN A 215 -3.95 -33.08 -33.48
C ASN A 215 -5.39 -32.63 -33.79
N LYS A 216 -5.62 -32.21 -35.04
CA LYS A 216 -6.95 -31.87 -35.55
C LYS A 216 -7.46 -32.97 -36.47
N TYR A 217 -8.74 -33.26 -36.31
CA TYR A 217 -9.44 -34.18 -37.19
C TYR A 217 -9.89 -33.44 -38.45
N PHE A 218 -9.44 -33.91 -39.60
CA PHE A 218 -9.86 -33.38 -40.89
C PHE A 218 -11.04 -34.19 -41.42
N GLU A 219 -11.92 -33.55 -42.20
CA GLU A 219 -13.09 -34.21 -42.82
C GLU A 219 -12.71 -35.42 -43.68
N ASN A 220 -11.46 -35.49 -44.13
CA ASN A 220 -10.86 -36.60 -44.87
C ASN A 220 -10.53 -37.84 -43.99
N GLY A 221 -10.88 -37.82 -42.70
CA GLY A 221 -10.66 -38.94 -41.78
C GLY A 221 -9.24 -39.07 -41.22
N THR A 222 -8.36 -38.09 -41.49
CA THR A 222 -6.97 -38.09 -41.05
C THR A 222 -6.77 -37.28 -39.77
N TYR A 223 -5.84 -37.73 -38.93
CA TYR A 223 -5.34 -37.00 -37.76
C TYR A 223 -3.99 -36.38 -38.13
N LEU A 224 -3.94 -35.05 -38.22
CA LEU A 224 -2.71 -34.32 -38.48
C LEU A 224 -2.53 -33.23 -37.41
N PRO A 225 -1.28 -32.88 -37.06
CA PRO A 225 -1.02 -31.81 -36.10
C PRO A 225 -1.53 -30.47 -36.64
N GLU A 226 -2.01 -29.59 -35.76
CA GLU A 226 -2.51 -28.27 -36.17
C GLU A 226 -1.42 -27.50 -36.94
N PRO A 227 -1.67 -27.07 -38.19
CA PRO A 227 -0.64 -26.45 -39.02
C PRO A 227 -0.11 -25.15 -38.41
N GLU A 228 -0.95 -24.38 -37.71
CA GLU A 228 -0.54 -23.16 -37.02
C GLU A 228 0.41 -23.44 -35.84
N CYS A 229 0.20 -24.55 -35.12
CA CYS A 229 1.06 -24.95 -34.02
C CYS A 229 2.44 -25.39 -34.54
N VAL A 230 2.46 -26.15 -35.64
CA VAL A 230 3.70 -26.61 -36.29
C VAL A 230 4.49 -25.45 -36.89
N ALA A 231 3.82 -24.44 -37.44
CA ALA A 231 4.46 -23.23 -37.98
C ALA A 231 5.04 -22.31 -36.89
N SER A 232 4.53 -22.42 -35.65
CA SER A 232 5.00 -21.66 -34.49
C SER A 232 5.70 -22.58 -33.50
N THR A 233 5.20 -22.67 -32.27
CA THR A 233 5.63 -23.65 -31.26
C THR A 233 4.43 -24.07 -30.40
N PRO A 234 4.46 -25.27 -29.78
CA PRO A 234 3.41 -25.70 -28.85
C PRO A 234 3.10 -24.69 -27.74
N THR A 235 4.13 -24.04 -27.21
CA THR A 235 4.01 -23.04 -26.14
C THR A 235 3.38 -21.74 -26.61
N GLN A 236 3.78 -21.24 -27.79
CA GLN A 236 3.18 -20.04 -28.38
C GLN A 236 1.73 -20.30 -28.80
N TYR A 237 1.47 -21.44 -29.42
CA TYR A 237 0.12 -21.83 -29.80
C TYR A 237 -0.80 -21.90 -28.57
N PHE A 238 -0.36 -22.58 -27.50
CA PHE A 238 -1.13 -22.64 -26.26
C PHE A 238 -1.40 -21.25 -25.67
N TRP A 239 -0.41 -20.36 -25.63
CA TRP A 239 -0.59 -19.00 -25.12
C TRP A 239 -1.60 -18.19 -25.93
N TYR A 240 -1.44 -18.10 -27.26
CA TYR A 240 -2.26 -17.24 -28.10
C TYR A 240 -3.65 -17.83 -28.41
N ARG A 241 -3.72 -19.14 -28.70
CA ARG A 241 -4.96 -19.81 -29.13
C ARG A 241 -5.73 -20.48 -28.01
N THR A 242 -5.10 -20.89 -26.92
CA THR A 242 -5.80 -21.57 -25.81
C THR A 242 -5.99 -20.68 -24.59
N THR A 243 -4.92 -20.02 -24.13
CA THR A 243 -4.97 -19.18 -22.93
C THR A 243 -5.64 -17.85 -23.22
N LEU A 244 -5.14 -17.08 -24.19
CA LEU A 244 -5.66 -15.74 -24.49
C LEU A 244 -6.95 -15.78 -25.29
N LEU A 245 -7.05 -16.68 -26.28
CA LEU A 245 -8.05 -16.61 -27.35
C LEU A 245 -7.97 -15.26 -28.07
N ILE A 246 -6.77 -14.95 -28.59
CA ILE A 246 -6.50 -13.66 -29.23
C ILE A 246 -7.31 -13.48 -30.52
N SER A 247 -7.92 -12.31 -30.69
CA SER A 247 -8.54 -11.87 -31.95
C SER A 247 -7.47 -11.43 -32.95
N GLU A 248 -7.83 -11.32 -34.22
CA GLU A 248 -6.92 -10.81 -35.26
C GLU A 248 -6.55 -9.34 -35.00
N ASP A 249 -7.54 -8.54 -34.60
CA ASP A 249 -7.41 -7.11 -34.34
C ASP A 249 -8.03 -6.71 -32.99
N ILE A 250 -7.61 -5.54 -32.49
CA ILE A 250 -8.15 -4.91 -31.28
C ILE A 250 -9.59 -4.40 -31.47
N ASP A 251 -9.95 -4.04 -32.70
CA ASP A 251 -11.26 -3.44 -33.03
C ASP A 251 -12.38 -4.49 -33.10
N ASN A 252 -12.03 -5.76 -33.34
CA ASN A 252 -12.97 -6.86 -33.55
C ASN A 252 -12.78 -7.97 -32.51
N PRO A 253 -13.21 -7.74 -31.25
CA PRO A 253 -13.16 -8.78 -30.23
C PRO A 253 -14.08 -9.94 -30.65
N GLN A 254 -13.54 -11.16 -30.63
CA GLN A 254 -14.27 -12.35 -31.08
C GLN A 254 -15.13 -12.94 -29.95
N VAL A 255 -14.54 -13.85 -29.16
CA VAL A 255 -15.27 -14.67 -28.21
C VAL A 255 -14.85 -14.33 -26.77
N PHE A 256 -15.83 -14.30 -25.87
CA PHE A 256 -15.57 -14.11 -24.45
C PHE A 256 -14.91 -15.33 -23.82
N ASN A 257 -13.69 -15.15 -23.30
CA ASN A 257 -12.92 -16.21 -22.67
C ASN A 257 -13.33 -16.43 -21.21
N TRP A 258 -14.36 -17.26 -21.00
CA TRP A 258 -14.90 -17.54 -19.66
C TRP A 258 -13.91 -18.24 -18.72
N LYS A 259 -12.94 -18.99 -19.25
CA LYS A 259 -11.92 -19.70 -18.44
C LYS A 259 -11.02 -18.71 -17.70
N ILE A 260 -10.51 -17.70 -18.43
CA ILE A 260 -9.69 -16.65 -17.83
C ILE A 260 -10.55 -15.71 -16.96
N ALA A 261 -11.79 -15.42 -17.35
CA ALA A 261 -12.70 -14.65 -16.51
C ALA A 261 -12.95 -15.33 -15.15
N PHE A 262 -13.12 -16.65 -15.13
CA PHE A 262 -13.25 -17.41 -13.88
C PHE A 262 -11.95 -17.38 -13.05
N ALA A 263 -10.79 -17.57 -13.68
CA ALA A 263 -9.50 -17.45 -13.01
C ALA A 263 -9.28 -16.04 -12.42
N LEU A 264 -9.77 -15.00 -13.09
CA LEU A 264 -9.72 -13.62 -12.62
C LEU A 264 -10.59 -13.41 -11.38
N VAL A 265 -11.80 -13.97 -11.33
CA VAL A 265 -12.64 -13.93 -10.13
C VAL A 265 -11.93 -14.60 -8.95
N ILE A 266 -11.30 -15.76 -9.17
CA ILE A 266 -10.50 -16.43 -8.13
C ILE A 266 -9.33 -15.55 -7.67
N ALA A 267 -8.60 -14.92 -8.60
CA ALA A 267 -7.50 -14.03 -8.26
C ALA A 267 -7.97 -12.86 -7.36
N TRP A 268 -9.10 -12.24 -7.69
CA TRP A 268 -9.69 -11.18 -6.85
C TRP A 268 -10.12 -11.68 -5.47
N ILE A 269 -10.70 -12.88 -5.38
CA ILE A 269 -11.09 -13.49 -4.10
C ILE A 269 -9.83 -13.76 -3.24
N LEU A 270 -8.77 -14.30 -3.83
CA LEU A 270 -7.50 -14.55 -3.12
C LEU A 270 -6.88 -13.24 -2.60
N VAL A 271 -6.79 -12.21 -3.46
CA VAL A 271 -6.29 -10.89 -3.05
C VAL A 271 -7.15 -10.30 -1.94
N TYR A 272 -8.47 -10.38 -2.07
CA TYR A 272 -9.39 -9.91 -1.04
C TYR A 272 -9.17 -10.65 0.30
N MET A 273 -9.05 -11.98 0.28
CA MET A 273 -8.79 -12.77 1.49
C MET A 273 -7.47 -12.39 2.16
N CYS A 274 -6.41 -12.14 1.38
CA CYS A 274 -5.12 -11.70 1.93
C CYS A 274 -5.19 -10.29 2.58
N MET A 275 -6.10 -9.43 2.11
CA MET A 275 -6.21 -8.02 2.51
C MET A 275 -7.35 -7.72 3.49
N ILE A 276 -8.22 -8.69 3.80
CA ILE A 276 -9.49 -8.45 4.51
C ILE A 276 -9.33 -7.82 5.90
N LYS A 277 -8.21 -8.07 6.60
CA LYS A 277 -7.88 -7.44 7.89
C LYS A 277 -6.75 -6.42 7.79
N GLY A 278 -6.53 -5.85 6.61
CA GLY A 278 -5.48 -4.86 6.38
C GLY A 278 -4.09 -5.36 6.81
N ILE A 279 -3.31 -4.49 7.46
CA ILE A 279 -1.92 -4.78 7.84
C ILE A 279 -1.79 -5.95 8.84
N ALA A 280 -2.84 -6.21 9.64
CA ALA A 280 -2.85 -7.30 10.61
C ALA A 280 -2.90 -8.70 9.95
N SER A 281 -3.39 -8.78 8.70
CA SER A 281 -3.37 -9.99 7.86
C SER A 281 -2.19 -9.99 6.90
N SER A 282 -1.96 -8.88 6.20
CA SER A 282 -0.94 -8.80 5.14
C SER A 282 0.50 -9.02 5.64
N GLY A 283 0.79 -8.76 6.91
CA GLY A 283 2.11 -9.04 7.49
C GLY A 283 2.35 -10.50 7.87
N LYS A 284 1.30 -11.34 7.88
CA LYS A 284 1.36 -12.75 8.30
C LYS A 284 1.34 -13.72 7.11
N VAL A 285 0.88 -13.25 5.95
CA VAL A 285 0.92 -13.94 4.66
C VAL A 285 2.31 -13.75 4.06
#